data_AF-A0A1H7II64-F1
#
_entry.id   AF-A0A1H7II64-F1
#
_cell.length_a   1.000
_cell.length_b   1.000
_cell.length_c   1.000
_cell.angle_alpha   90.00
_cell.angle_beta   90.00
_cell.angle_gamma   90.00
#
_symmetry.space_group_name_H-M   'P 1'
#
loop_
_entity.id
_entity.type
_entity.pdbx_description
1 polymer ?
#
loop_
_entity_poly.entity_id
_entity_poly.type
_entity_poly.pdbx_seq_one_letter_code
_entity_poly.pdbx_strand_id
1 'polypeptide(L)'
;MGNRVGRQSSWKELWIERHPAPLGLTDTEILDWLGEYCDQAIYNRPTPHYRGGFIVYCNEIKTSGATLREAVCLAAAKWKEVNE
;
A
#
# COMPACT_ATOMS: atom_id res chain seq x y z
N MET A 1 -30.85 27.47 27.10
CA MET A 1 -29.86 26.44 27.49
C MET A 1 -29.54 25.66 26.24
N GLY A 2 -28.34 25.86 25.69
CA GLY A 2 -27.91 25.21 24.46
C GLY A 2 -27.41 23.79 24.73
N ASN A 3 -27.57 22.91 23.76
CA ASN A 3 -26.63 21.81 23.51
C ASN A 3 -26.73 21.39 22.05
N ARG A 4 -25.64 21.66 21.32
CA ARG A 4 -25.36 21.09 19.99
C ARG A 4 -25.07 19.61 20.19
N VAL A 5 -25.79 18.74 19.50
CA VAL A 5 -25.29 17.38 19.24
C VAL A 5 -24.95 17.34 17.76
N GLY A 6 -23.64 17.40 17.50
CA GLY A 6 -23.06 17.48 16.18
C GLY A 6 -23.49 16.32 15.29
N ARG A 7 -23.82 16.67 14.05
CA ARG A 7 -23.89 15.78 12.91
C ARG A 7 -22.52 15.10 12.74
N GLN A 8 -22.40 13.85 13.18
CA GLN A 8 -21.21 13.04 12.98
C GLN A 8 -21.21 12.51 11.54
N SER A 9 -20.87 13.39 10.61
CA SER A 9 -20.62 13.02 9.22
C SER A 9 -19.26 12.31 9.11
N SER A 10 -19.31 11.10 8.56
CA SER A 10 -18.31 10.46 7.69
C SER A 10 -16.84 10.74 7.97
N TRP A 11 -16.21 9.88 8.78
CA TRP A 11 -14.75 9.69 8.79
C TRP A 11 -14.33 8.26 8.42
N LYS A 12 -15.30 7.33 8.29
CA LYS A 12 -15.03 5.92 7.96
C LYS A 12 -14.89 5.65 6.45
N GLU A 13 -15.36 6.56 5.60
CA GLU A 13 -15.33 6.37 4.15
C GLU A 13 -14.07 6.94 3.47
N LEU A 14 -13.20 7.65 4.21
CA LEU A 14 -11.97 8.25 3.66
C LEU A 14 -10.73 7.33 3.70
N TRP A 15 -10.85 6.14 4.30
CA TRP A 15 -9.71 5.21 4.49
C TRP A 15 -9.89 3.85 3.82
N ILE A 16 -10.85 3.72 2.90
CA ILE A 16 -10.75 2.67 1.91
C ILE A 16 -9.81 3.23 0.84
N GLU A 17 -8.51 3.23 1.16
CA GLU A 17 -7.50 3.32 0.12
C GLU A 17 -7.90 2.24 -0.88
N ARG A 18 -8.28 2.68 -2.08
CA ARG A 18 -8.77 1.83 -3.16
C ARG A 18 -7.58 0.98 -3.53
N HIS A 19 -7.37 -0.12 -2.82
CA HIS A 19 -6.27 -1.03 -3.06
C HIS A 19 -6.47 -1.51 -4.49
N PRO A 20 -5.61 -1.09 -5.42
CA PRO A 20 -5.76 -1.53 -6.78
C PRO A 20 -5.67 -3.06 -6.80
N ALA A 21 -6.47 -3.67 -7.68
CA ALA A 21 -6.44 -5.12 -7.85
C ALA A 21 -4.98 -5.55 -8.07
N PRO A 22 -4.50 -6.60 -7.38
CA PRO A 22 -3.12 -7.01 -7.51
C PRO A 22 -2.81 -7.26 -8.98
N LEU A 23 -1.91 -6.45 -9.55
CA LEU A 23 -1.42 -6.67 -10.90
C LEU A 23 -0.88 -8.10 -10.94
N GLY A 24 -1.31 -8.89 -11.92
CA GLY A 24 -0.89 -10.28 -12.11
C GLY A 24 0.57 -10.40 -12.57
N LEU A 25 1.47 -9.57 -12.04
CA LEU A 25 2.90 -9.58 -12.33
C LEU A 25 3.47 -10.94 -11.96
N THR A 26 4.34 -11.43 -12.83
CA THR A 26 5.16 -12.62 -12.57
C THR A 26 6.29 -12.29 -11.59
N ASP A 27 6.84 -13.30 -10.92
CA ASP A 27 7.90 -13.09 -9.91
C ASP A 27 9.13 -12.35 -10.48
N THR A 28 9.46 -12.57 -11.75
CA THR A 28 10.54 -11.87 -12.45
C THR A 28 10.22 -10.40 -12.69
N GLU A 29 9.00 -10.08 -13.13
CA GLU A 29 8.56 -8.70 -13.34
C GLU A 29 8.45 -7.92 -12.02
N ILE A 30 8.11 -8.61 -10.92
CA ILE A 30 8.10 -8.01 -9.59
C ILE A 30 9.51 -7.57 -9.18
N LEU A 31 10.52 -8.41 -9.43
CA LEU A 31 11.92 -8.09 -9.10
C LEU A 31 12.51 -7.02 -10.02
N ASP A 32 12.17 -7.07 -11.31
CA ASP A 32 12.56 -6.06 -12.30
C ASP A 32 11.96 -4.69 -11.94
N TRP A 33 10.65 -4.64 -11.66
CA TRP A 33 9.97 -3.43 -11.23
C TRP A 33 10.48 -2.90 -9.90
N LEU A 34 10.79 -3.78 -8.94
CA LEU A 34 11.49 -3.41 -7.71
C LEU A 34 12.85 -2.78 -7.99
N GLY A 35 13.64 -3.34 -8.91
CA GLY A 35 14.96 -2.82 -9.24
C GLY A 35 14.93 -1.49 -10.00
N GLU A 36 13.90 -1.27 -10.83
CA GLU A 36 13.77 -0.08 -11.67
C GLU A 36 13.05 1.07 -10.96
N TYR A 37 11.99 0.78 -10.19
CA TYR A 37 11.12 1.80 -9.59
C TYR A 37 11.21 1.90 -8.08
N CYS A 38 11.73 0.87 -7.39
CA CYS A 38 11.80 0.86 -5.94
C CYS A 38 13.20 1.12 -5.42
N ASP A 39 13.29 2.12 -4.54
CA ASP A 39 14.54 2.52 -3.91
C ASP A 39 14.84 1.62 -2.71
N GLN A 40 13.79 1.23 -1.97
CA GLN A 40 13.93 0.45 -0.73
C GLN A 40 12.82 -0.57 -0.55
N ALA A 41 13.19 -1.78 -0.12
CA ALA A 41 12.27 -2.82 0.35
C ALA A 41 12.65 -3.22 1.78
N ILE A 42 11.78 -2.90 2.73
CA ILE A 42 11.96 -3.21 4.16
C ILE A 42 11.10 -4.42 4.50
N TYR A 43 11.75 -5.49 4.93
CA TYR A 43 11.06 -6.61 5.56
C TYR A 43 10.85 -6.33 7.04
N ASN A 44 9.58 -6.24 7.45
CA ASN A 44 9.20 -6.09 8.84
C ASN A 44 8.88 -7.47 9.43
N ARG A 45 9.73 -7.92 10.35
CA ARG A 45 9.60 -9.25 10.95
C ARG A 45 8.29 -9.35 11.74
N PRO A 46 7.53 -10.45 11.60
CA PRO A 46 6.35 -10.67 12.42
C PRO A 46 6.74 -10.75 13.90
N THR A 47 5.97 -10.07 14.74
CA THR A 47 6.06 -10.15 16.20
C THR A 47 4.73 -10.63 16.76
N PRO A 48 4.64 -11.09 18.02
CA PRO A 48 3.38 -11.54 18.60
C PRO A 48 2.25 -10.49 18.58
N HIS A 49 2.61 -9.21 18.44
CA HIS A 49 1.68 -8.07 18.42
C HIS A 49 1.45 -7.49 17.02
N TYR A 50 2.20 -7.93 16.00
CA TYR A 50 2.15 -7.38 14.65
C TYR A 50 2.31 -8.49 13.60
N ARG A 51 1.32 -8.61 12.71
CA ARG A 51 1.49 -9.41 11.48
C ARG A 51 2.55 -8.70 10.63
N GLY A 52 3.76 -9.24 10.66
CA GLY A 52 4.87 -8.77 9.82
C GLY A 52 4.50 -8.71 8.35
N GLY A 53 5.37 -8.10 7.56
CA GLY A 53 5.10 -7.88 6.15
C GLY A 53 6.26 -7.18 5.47
N PHE A 54 6.01 -6.73 4.25
CA PHE A 54 6.97 -5.99 3.44
C PHE A 54 6.45 -4.58 3.24
N ILE A 55 7.35 -3.61 3.38
CA ILE A 55 7.11 -2.21 3.05
C ILE A 55 8.05 -1.87 1.91
N VAL A 56 7.51 -1.43 0.79
CA VAL A 56 8.31 -0.99 -0.36
C VAL A 56 8.13 0.52 -0.56
N TYR A 57 9.21 1.17 -0.95
CA TYR A 57 9.28 2.59 -1.26
C TYR A 57 9.71 2.73 -2.71
N CYS A 58 8.81 3.22 -3.56
CA CYS A 58 9.01 3.28 -5.00
C CYS A 58 8.62 4.65 -5.53
N ASN A 59 9.58 5.46 -6.02
CA ASN A 59 9.35 6.80 -6.58
C ASN A 59 8.25 7.59 -5.83
N GLU A 60 8.47 7.85 -4.53
CA GLU A 60 7.55 8.54 -3.59
C GLU A 60 6.28 7.77 -3.19
N ILE A 61 6.03 6.60 -3.76
CA ILE A 61 4.93 5.70 -3.41
C ILE A 61 5.41 4.75 -2.31
N LYS A 62 4.78 4.87 -1.13
CA LYS A 62 4.96 3.93 -0.04
C LYS A 62 3.79 2.94 -0.01
N THR A 63 4.09 1.65 -0.07
CA THR A 63 3.08 0.59 0.12
C THR A 63 3.56 -0.45 1.11
N SER A 64 2.60 -1.13 1.72
CA SER A 64 2.85 -2.25 2.62
C SER A 64 1.94 -3.41 2.28
N GLY A 65 2.47 -4.63 2.32
CA GLY A 65 1.71 -5.86 2.09
C GLY A 65 2.21 -6.98 3.00
N ALA A 66 1.42 -8.03 3.15
CA ALA A 66 1.81 -9.24 3.89
C ALA A 66 2.99 -9.96 3.20
N THR A 67 3.12 -9.80 1.88
CA THR A 67 4.20 -10.36 1.06
C THR A 67 4.82 -9.28 0.18
N LEU A 68 6.06 -9.52 -0.27
CA LEU A 68 6.75 -8.62 -1.20
C LEU A 68 5.93 -8.42 -2.48
N ARG A 69 5.37 -9.51 -3.02
CA ARG A 69 4.46 -9.50 -4.17
C ARG A 69 3.28 -8.56 -3.96
N GLU A 70 2.59 -8.69 -2.83
CA GLU A 70 1.43 -7.84 -2.54
C GLU A 70 1.83 -6.36 -2.42
N ALA A 71 2.92 -6.07 -1.71
CA ALA A 71 3.43 -4.71 -1.57
C ALA A 71 3.80 -4.08 -2.93
N VAL A 72 4.46 -4.85 -3.80
CA VAL A 72 4.87 -4.43 -5.15
C VAL A 72 3.68 -4.28 -6.08
N CYS A 73 2.76 -5.24 -6.13
CA CYS A 73 1.55 -5.12 -6.94
C CYS A 73 0.75 -3.87 -6.58
N LEU A 74 0.65 -3.54 -5.29
CA LEU A 74 0.01 -2.31 -4.84
C LEU A 74 0.78 -1.06 -5.28
N ALA A 75 2.11 -1.09 -5.20
CA ALA A 75 2.94 0.04 -5.60
C ALA A 75 2.90 0.28 -7.12
N ALA A 76 3.00 -0.79 -7.91
CA ALA A 76 2.94 -0.76 -9.36
C ALA A 76 1.58 -0.25 -9.85
N ALA A 77 0.50 -0.65 -9.20
CA ALA A 77 -0.81 -0.18 -9.60
C ALA A 77 -1.08 1.26 -9.15
N LYS A 78 -0.59 1.69 -7.98
CA LYS A 78 -0.57 3.13 -7.62
C LYS A 78 0.24 3.94 -8.61
N TRP A 79 1.40 3.43 -9.03
CA TRP A 79 2.24 4.10 -10.03
C TRP A 79 1.51 4.23 -11.37
N LYS A 80 0.78 3.20 -11.77
CA LYS A 80 -0.08 3.24 -12.97
C LYS A 80 -1.20 4.27 -12.84
N GLU A 81 -1.90 4.35 -11.71
CA GLU A 81 -2.95 5.37 -11.47
C GLU A 81 -2.42 6.81 -11.47
N VAL A 82 -1.15 7.04 -11.12
CA VAL A 82 -0.53 8.37 -11.11
C VAL A 82 0.02 8.78 -12.49
N ASN A 83 0.37 7.80 -13.34
CA ASN A 83 0.97 8.05 -14.66
C ASN A 83 0.01 7.85 -15.85
N GLU A 84 -1.21 7.34 -15.62
CA GLU A 84 -2.33 7.35 -16.60
C GLU A 84 -3.25 8.56 -16.43
#